data_AF-F3ZD30-F1
#
_entry.id   AF-F3ZD30-F1
#
_cell.length_a   1.000
_cell.length_b   1.000
_cell.length_c   1.000
_cell.angle_alpha   90.00
_cell.angle_beta   90.00
_cell.angle_gamma   90.00
#
_symmetry.space_group_name_H-M   'P 1'
#
loop_
_entity.id
_entity.type
_entity.pdbx_description
1 polymer ?
#
loop_
_entity_poly.entity_id
_entity_poly.type
_entity_poly.pdbx_seq_one_letter_code
_entity_poly.pdbx_strand_id
1 'polypeptide(L)'
;MPPDPDRAVALTAYPVEDGGGLDAITGVQARMRAGRDPGAVDDLADAVFAALHMREHFPLGPVHVALAWRQSQAWIGLDSRQRMELTANYYLRTVRPGPHQHE
;
A
#
# COMPACT_ATOMS: atom_id res chain seq x y z
N MET A 1 11.06 -3.31 -7.86
CA MET A 1 10.85 -4.63 -7.23
C MET A 1 12.08 -5.49 -7.50
N PRO A 2 12.66 -6.17 -6.50
CA PRO A 2 13.83 -7.02 -6.70
C PRO A 2 13.55 -8.16 -7.70
N PRO A 3 14.57 -8.67 -8.41
CA PRO A 3 14.38 -9.72 -9.42
C PRO A 3 13.93 -11.06 -8.82
N ASP A 4 14.36 -11.35 -7.59
CA ASP A 4 14.09 -12.57 -6.83
C ASP A 4 13.71 -12.19 -5.38
N PRO A 5 12.91 -13.00 -4.66
CA PRO A 5 12.26 -14.26 -5.09
C PRO A 5 11.04 -14.03 -6.00
N ASP A 6 10.44 -15.10 -6.52
CA ASP A 6 9.26 -15.02 -7.39
C ASP A 6 8.07 -14.32 -6.74
N ARG A 7 7.82 -14.60 -5.46
CA ARG A 7 6.75 -13.97 -4.68
C ARG A 7 7.27 -12.77 -3.93
N ALA A 8 6.82 -11.57 -4.27
CA ALA A 8 7.28 -10.33 -3.65
C ALA A 8 6.18 -9.25 -3.59
N VAL A 9 6.23 -8.44 -2.53
CA VAL A 9 5.49 -7.18 -2.40
C VAL A 9 6.52 -6.06 -2.26
N ALA A 10 6.47 -5.08 -3.14
CA ALA A 10 7.26 -3.86 -3.05
C ALA A 10 6.33 -2.68 -2.73
N LEU A 11 6.66 -1.93 -1.68
CA LEU A 11 5.90 -0.76 -1.26
C LEU A 11 6.65 0.52 -1.65
N THR A 12 5.91 1.47 -2.24
CA THR A 12 6.41 2.81 -2.55
C THR A 12 5.45 3.84 -1.98
N ALA A 13 5.94 4.70 -1.08
CA ALA A 13 5.18 5.82 -0.57
C ALA A 13 5.37 7.06 -1.46
N TYR A 14 4.32 7.84 -1.65
CA TYR A 14 4.35 9.10 -2.38
C TYR A 14 3.35 10.10 -1.77
N PRO A 15 3.65 11.41 -1.79
CA PRO A 15 2.70 12.41 -1.33
C PRO A 15 1.49 12.48 -2.28
N VAL A 16 0.29 12.56 -1.72
CA VAL A 16 -0.95 12.81 -2.48
C VAL A 16 -1.48 14.20 -2.14
N GLU A 17 -1.57 14.50 -0.84
CA GLU A 17 -2.03 15.79 -0.34
C GLU A 17 -1.29 16.13 0.96
N ASP A 18 -0.65 17.29 1.00
CA ASP A 18 -0.21 17.92 2.24
C ASP A 18 -1.34 18.84 2.71
N GLY A 19 -2.16 18.37 3.64
CA GLY A 19 -3.20 19.21 4.23
C GLY A 19 -2.56 20.42 4.92
N GLY A 20 -3.23 21.57 4.90
CA GLY A 20 -2.78 22.78 5.59
C GLY A 20 -2.78 22.67 7.14
N GLY A 21 -3.17 21.52 7.69
CA GLY A 21 -3.26 21.22 9.12
C GLY A 21 -2.35 20.05 9.53
N LEU A 22 -2.78 19.26 10.53
CA LEU A 22 -2.01 18.11 11.04
C LEU A 22 -2.20 16.84 10.20
N ASP A 23 -3.21 16.80 9.34
CA ASP A 23 -3.50 15.66 8.49
C ASP A 23 -2.85 15.81 7.11
N ALA A 24 -2.34 14.69 6.58
CA ALA A 24 -1.86 14.57 5.20
C ALA A 24 -2.33 13.25 4.61
N ILE A 25 -2.51 13.20 3.29
CA ILE A 25 -2.75 11.95 2.56
C ILE A 25 -1.45 11.47 1.94
N THR A 26 -0.97 10.33 2.42
CA THR A 26 0.15 9.60 1.84
C THR A 26 -0.38 8.47 0.98
N GLY A 27 0.00 8.44 -0.29
CA GLY A 27 -0.23 7.31 -1.18
C GLY A 27 0.79 6.21 -0.92
N VAL A 28 0.35 4.96 -0.90
CA VAL A 28 1.19 3.76 -0.84
C VAL A 28 0.83 2.87 -2.01
N GLN A 29 1.76 2.71 -2.94
CA GLN A 29 1.65 1.73 -4.01
C GLN A 29 2.24 0.40 -3.54
N ALA A 30 1.43 -0.65 -3.58
CA ALA A 30 1.87 -2.02 -3.45
C ALA A 30 1.99 -2.64 -4.85
N ARG A 31 3.21 -2.81 -5.35
CA ARG A 31 3.49 -3.63 -6.53
C ARG A 31 3.76 -5.06 -6.10
N MET A 32 3.01 -5.99 -6.66
CA MET A 32 2.96 -7.39 -6.28
C MET A 32 3.36 -8.25 -7.46
N ARG A 33 4.06 -9.35 -7.15
CA ARG A 33 4.40 -10.40 -8.11
C ARG A 33 4.28 -11.76 -7.47
N ALA A 34 3.73 -12.72 -8.21
CA ALA A 34 3.69 -14.11 -7.76
C ALA A 34 3.53 -15.08 -8.93
N GLY A 35 4.58 -15.87 -9.20
CA GLY A 35 4.52 -17.01 -10.13
C GLY A 35 3.92 -16.69 -11.50
N ARG A 36 3.54 -17.73 -12.25
CA ARG A 36 2.89 -17.57 -13.58
C ARG A 36 1.36 -17.63 -13.50
N ASP A 37 0.84 -18.14 -12.39
CA ASP A 37 -0.59 -18.26 -12.15
C ASP A 37 -1.16 -16.90 -11.73
N PRO A 38 -2.12 -16.32 -12.47
CA PRO A 38 -2.78 -15.08 -12.07
C PRO A 38 -3.43 -15.16 -10.69
N GLY A 39 -3.96 -16.32 -10.29
CA GLY A 39 -4.57 -16.49 -8.97
C GLY A 39 -3.58 -16.25 -7.83
N ALA A 40 -2.31 -16.61 -8.01
CA ALA A 40 -1.29 -16.42 -6.98
C ALA A 40 -0.98 -14.95 -6.68
N VAL A 41 -1.12 -14.04 -7.66
CA VAL A 41 -0.94 -12.60 -7.42
C VAL A 41 -2.23 -11.95 -6.91
N ASP A 42 -3.40 -12.47 -7.28
CA ASP A 42 -4.67 -12.07 -6.67
C ASP A 42 -4.73 -12.44 -5.19
N ASP A 43 -4.29 -13.64 -4.80
CA ASP A 43 -4.17 -14.04 -3.38
C ASP A 43 -3.27 -13.08 -2.60
N LEU A 44 -2.21 -12.57 -3.23
CA LEU A 44 -1.32 -11.59 -2.63
C LEU A 44 -2.01 -10.21 -2.51
N ALA A 45 -2.78 -9.82 -3.53
CA ALA A 45 -3.58 -8.60 -3.51
C ALA A 45 -4.65 -8.64 -2.40
N ASP A 46 -5.31 -9.78 -2.21
CA ASP A 46 -6.30 -9.98 -1.16
C ASP A 46 -5.66 -9.93 0.23
N ALA A 47 -4.47 -10.51 0.40
CA ALA A 47 -3.73 -10.41 1.66
C ALA A 47 -3.34 -8.96 1.99
N VAL A 48 -2.89 -8.18 1.00
CA VAL A 48 -2.59 -6.75 1.19
C VAL A 48 -3.87 -5.96 1.45
N PHE A 49 -4.97 -6.26 0.76
CA PHE A 49 -6.27 -5.63 0.97
C PHE A 49 -6.78 -5.86 2.39
N ALA A 50 -6.77 -7.11 2.86
CA ALA A 50 -7.16 -7.45 4.23
C ALA A 50 -6.28 -6.77 5.30
N ALA A 51 -5.00 -6.53 5.00
CA ALA A 51 -4.07 -5.90 5.94
C ALA A 51 -4.23 -4.37 6.04
N LEU A 52 -4.78 -3.71 5.02
CA LEU A 52 -4.77 -2.25 4.90
C LEU A 52 -6.16 -1.62 4.70
N HIS A 53 -7.05 -2.25 3.92
CA HIS A 53 -8.31 -1.62 3.57
C HIS A 53 -9.21 -1.46 4.80
N MET A 54 -9.71 -0.23 5.01
CA MET A 54 -10.52 0.15 6.17
C MET A 54 -9.82 -0.10 7.51
N ARG A 55 -8.49 -0.21 7.51
CA ARG A 55 -7.73 -0.27 8.75
C ARG A 55 -7.62 1.12 9.35
N GLU A 56 -7.96 1.23 10.62
CA GLU A 56 -8.01 2.48 11.37
C GLU A 56 -7.01 2.46 12.53
N HIS A 57 -6.62 3.66 12.98
CA HIS A 57 -5.87 3.90 14.21
C HIS A 57 -4.68 2.97 14.46
N PHE A 58 -3.76 2.88 13.50
CA PHE A 58 -2.58 2.02 13.62
C PHE A 58 -1.27 2.78 13.41
N PRO A 59 -0.20 2.38 14.12
CA PRO A 59 1.13 2.91 13.86
C PRO A 59 1.72 2.27 12.60
N LEU A 60 2.36 3.09 11.78
CA LEU A 60 3.22 2.65 10.68
C LEU A 60 4.60 3.28 10.86
N GLY A 61 5.48 2.59 11.59
CA GLY A 61 6.72 3.18 12.09
C GLY A 61 6.43 4.35 13.04
N PRO A 62 7.04 5.54 12.85
CA PRO A 62 6.77 6.70 13.69
C PRO A 62 5.50 7.48 13.31
N VAL A 63 4.76 7.05 12.28
CA VAL A 63 3.59 7.76 11.76
C VAL A 63 2.31 7.11 12.27
N HIS A 64 1.37 7.92 12.77
CA HIS A 64 0.02 7.46 13.08
C HIS A 64 -0.86 7.52 11.82
N VAL A 65 -1.50 6.41 11.48
CA VAL A 65 -2.47 6.32 10.39
C VAL A 65 -3.88 6.27 10.98
N ALA A 66 -4.67 7.31 10.70
CA ALA A 66 -6.05 7.39 11.15
C ALA A 66 -6.95 6.45 10.34
N LEU A 67 -6.76 6.38 9.01
CA LEU A 67 -7.52 5.51 8.11
C LEU A 67 -6.68 5.16 6.88
N ALA A 68 -6.74 3.91 6.44
CA ALA A 68 -6.21 3.45 5.16
C ALA A 68 -7.34 2.88 4.27
N TRP A 69 -7.35 3.22 2.98
CA TRP A 69 -8.32 2.69 2.01
C TRP A 69 -7.67 2.44 0.66
N ARG A 70 -8.24 1.53 -0.13
CA ARG A 70 -7.75 1.20 -1.47
C ARG A 70 -8.35 2.22 -2.44
N GLN A 71 -7.50 2.91 -3.17
CA GLN A 71 -7.92 3.88 -4.18
C GLN A 71 -8.06 3.25 -5.57
N SER A 72 -7.18 2.33 -5.92
CA SER A 72 -7.22 1.66 -7.23
C SER A 72 -6.48 0.34 -7.21
N GLN A 73 -6.76 -0.51 -8.19
CA GLN A 73 -6.01 -1.71 -8.49
C GLN A 73 -5.98 -1.92 -10.01
N ALA A 74 -4.86 -2.42 -10.53
CA ALA A 74 -4.72 -2.75 -11.93
C ALA A 74 -3.71 -3.88 -12.15
N TRP A 75 -3.97 -4.71 -13.15
CA TRP A 75 -3.00 -5.64 -13.69
C TRP A 75 -1.85 -4.87 -14.34
N ILE A 76 -0.60 -5.25 -14.03
CA ILE A 76 0.56 -4.82 -14.80
C ILE A 76 0.81 -5.79 -15.97
N GLY A 77 0.50 -7.07 -15.76
CA GLY A 77 0.71 -8.13 -16.72
C GLY A 77 1.93 -8.98 -16.38
N LEU A 78 2.57 -9.57 -17.39
CA LEU A 78 3.70 -10.46 -17.20
C LEU A 78 5.02 -9.68 -17.16
N ASP A 79 5.90 -10.03 -16.22
CA ASP A 79 7.29 -9.57 -16.22
C ASP A 79 8.14 -10.33 -17.26
N SER A 80 9.44 -9.97 -17.38
CA SER A 80 10.36 -10.61 -18.33
C SER A 80 10.62 -12.10 -18.08
N ARG A 81 10.25 -12.63 -16.90
CA ARG A 81 10.34 -14.05 -16.54
C ARG A 81 8.97 -14.74 -16.58
N GLN A 82 7.99 -14.12 -17.23
CA GLN A 82 6.62 -14.62 -17.37
C GLN A 82 5.89 -14.74 -16.03
N ARG A 83 6.24 -13.90 -15.04
CA ARG A 83 5.54 -13.88 -13.74
C ARG A 83 4.47 -12.80 -13.73
N MET A 84 3.32 -13.10 -13.12
CA MET A 84 2.21 -12.17 -13.03
C MET A 84 2.49 -11.05 -12.04
N GLU A 85 2.23 -9.81 -12.48
CA GLU A 85 2.34 -8.61 -11.68
C GLU A 85 1.03 -7.82 -11.61
N LEU A 86 0.79 -7.24 -10.44
CA LEU A 86 -0.39 -6.43 -10.11
C LEU A 86 0.04 -5.24 -9.26
N THR A 87 -0.65 -4.12 -9.39
CA THR A 87 -0.47 -2.96 -8.52
C THR A 87 -1.76 -2.58 -7.83
N ALA A 88 -1.69 -2.25 -6.55
CA ALA A 88 -2.78 -1.67 -5.78
C ALA A 88 -2.28 -0.40 -5.08
N ASN A 89 -3.02 0.69 -5.21
CA ASN A 89 -2.70 1.95 -4.56
C ASN A 89 -3.65 2.15 -3.38
N TYR A 90 -3.08 2.47 -2.22
CA TYR A 90 -3.79 2.76 -0.99
C TYR A 90 -3.52 4.21 -0.59
N TYR A 91 -4.54 4.89 -0.08
CA TYR A 91 -4.38 6.19 0.55
C TYR A 91 -4.43 6.00 2.05
N LEU A 92 -3.48 6.62 2.74
CA LEU A 92 -3.35 6.62 4.18
C LEU A 92 -3.53 8.06 4.65
N ARG A 93 -4.57 8.31 5.44
CA ARG A 93 -4.70 9.56 6.19
C ARG A 93 -3.75 9.49 7.37
N THR A 94 -2.62 10.16 7.23
CA THR A 94 -1.56 10.24 8.23
C THR A 94 -1.70 11.50 9.05
N VAL A 95 -1.43 11.39 10.35
CA VAL A 95 -1.45 12.51 11.28
C VAL A 95 -0.02 12.85 11.66
N ARG A 96 0.40 14.11 11.49
CA ARG A 96 1.68 14.61 12.01
C ARG A 96 1.57 14.78 13.52
N PRO A 97 2.56 14.32 14.31
CA PRO A 97 2.61 14.61 15.74
C PRO A 97 2.63 16.13 15.97
N GLY A 98 1.68 16.64 16.75
CA GLY A 98 1.61 18.04 17.17
C GLY A 98 1.55 18.15 18.69
N PRO A 99 1.92 19.30 19.28
CA PRO A 99 2.08 19.45 20.74
C PRO A 99 0.82 19.23 21.57
N HIS A 100 -0.37 19.07 20.98
CA HIS A 100 -1.66 18.93 21.70
C HIS A 100 -2.55 17.76 21.20
N GLN A 101 -1.97 16.61 20.83
CA GLN A 101 -2.77 15.46 20.35
C GLN A 101 -3.33 14.54 21.45
N HIS A 102 -3.11 14.88 22.72
CA HIS A 102 -3.73 14.21 23.86
C HIS A 102 -4.27 15.25 24.84
N GLU A 103 -5.57 15.50 24.77
CA GLU A 103 -6.39 15.97 25.90
C GLU A 103 -7.68 15.15 25.92
#